data_AF-A0A805RSX5-F1
#
_entry.id   AF-A0A805RSX5-F1
#
_cell.length_a   1.000
_cell.length_b   1.000
_cell.length_c   1.000
_cell.angle_alpha   90.00
_cell.angle_beta   90.00
_cell.angle_gamma   90.00
#
_symmetry.space_group_name_H-M   'P 1'
#
loop_
_entity.id
_entity.type
_entity.pdbx_description
1 polymer ?
#
loop_
_entity_poly.entity_id
_entity_poly.type
_entity_poly.pdbx_seq_one_letter_code
_entity_poly.pdbx_strand_id
1 'polypeptide(L)'
;MDQATRQGRARLSCCCSLPSLEGALSLYATLFTALKSPVLSFQSCLLRVLPYCLGWCGPRSRVTRRRAWPAPAQAALLFASAGVRGVALVPGAMLGRSRLALVLLAAAVSCAVAQHAPPWTEDCRKSTYPPSGPTYRGPAPWYTINLDLPPYKRWHELMVDKAPMLKVIVNSLKNMVNTFVPSGKVMQIVDEKLPGLLGNFPGPFEEEMKGIAAVTDIPLGEIISYNIFYEFFTLCTSIVAEDKKGHLIHGRNMDFGVFLGWNINNDTWVITEELKPLTVNLDFQRNNKTVFKASSFAGYVGMLTGFKPGLFSLTLNERFSVNGGYLGILEWILGKKDAMWIGFLTRTVLENSTSYEEAKNILTKTKILAPAYFILGGNQSGEGCVITRDRKESLDVYELDAKQGRWYVVQTNYDRWKNPFFLDDRRTPAKMCLNRTTQENISFENMYDVLSTKPVLNKLTVFTTLIDVTKDQFETYMRDCPDPCIGW
;
A
#
# COMPACT_ATOMS: atom_id res chain seq x y z
N MET A 1 -77.49 36.44 -9.78
CA MET A 1 -76.32 37.17 -10.32
C MET A 1 -75.13 36.90 -9.40
N ASP A 2 -73.95 36.53 -9.89
CA ASP A 2 -73.69 35.64 -11.03
C ASP A 2 -72.30 34.98 -10.87
N GLN A 3 -71.95 34.12 -11.82
CA GLN A 3 -70.84 33.17 -11.86
C GLN A 3 -69.39 33.67 -11.60
N ALA A 4 -68.67 32.83 -10.81
CA ALA A 4 -67.45 32.09 -11.19
C ALA A 4 -65.99 32.63 -11.08
N THR A 5 -65.15 31.67 -10.67
CA THR A 5 -63.71 31.45 -10.96
C THR A 5 -62.62 32.40 -10.43
N ARG A 6 -61.78 31.86 -9.53
CA ARG A 6 -60.40 31.42 -9.88
C ARG A 6 -59.83 30.44 -8.84
N GLN A 7 -59.16 29.38 -9.30
CA GLN A 7 -58.44 28.42 -8.46
C GLN A 7 -57.07 28.97 -8.04
N GLY A 8 -56.67 28.73 -6.79
CA GLY A 8 -55.31 28.96 -6.29
C GLY A 8 -54.88 27.82 -5.37
N ARG A 9 -54.03 26.91 -5.87
CA ARG A 9 -53.41 25.84 -5.05
C ARG A 9 -52.35 26.46 -4.13
N ALA A 10 -52.56 26.40 -2.82
CA ALA A 10 -51.49 26.64 -1.87
C ALA A 10 -50.43 25.52 -1.97
N ARG A 11 -49.19 25.87 -2.30
CA ARG A 11 -48.02 25.02 -2.04
C ARG A 11 -47.35 25.53 -0.76
N LEU A 12 -47.21 24.68 0.25
CA LEU A 12 -46.27 24.96 1.33
C LEU A 12 -44.84 24.94 0.75
N SER A 13 -44.07 25.97 1.06
CA SER A 13 -42.65 26.04 0.75
C SER A 13 -41.85 25.26 1.81
N CYS A 14 -41.37 24.06 1.47
CA CYS A 14 -40.33 23.40 2.26
C CYS A 14 -38.98 24.04 1.96
N CYS A 15 -38.50 24.92 2.84
CA CYS A 15 -37.12 25.39 2.83
C CYS A 15 -36.17 24.30 3.38
N CYS A 16 -35.82 23.34 2.54
CA CYS A 16 -34.66 22.46 2.74
C CYS A 16 -33.57 22.83 1.73
N SER A 17 -32.71 23.79 2.10
CA SER A 17 -31.53 24.15 1.32
C SER A 17 -30.47 23.05 1.42
N LEU A 18 -30.50 22.10 0.47
CA LEU A 18 -29.46 21.10 0.25
C LEU A 18 -28.10 21.79 -0.03
N PRO A 19 -27.03 21.52 0.75
CA PRO A 19 -25.69 21.96 0.39
C PRO A 19 -25.19 21.24 -0.87
N SER A 20 -25.21 21.97 -2.00
CA SER A 20 -24.59 21.67 -3.30
C SER A 20 -24.26 20.20 -3.61
N LEU A 21 -25.23 19.47 -4.20
CA LEU A 21 -24.98 18.20 -4.89
C LEU A 21 -23.88 18.36 -5.97
N GLU A 22 -23.79 19.53 -6.59
CA GLU A 22 -22.73 19.92 -7.53
C GLU A 22 -21.32 19.90 -6.92
N GLY A 23 -21.16 20.21 -5.63
CA GLY A 23 -19.87 20.17 -4.95
C GLY A 23 -19.37 18.73 -4.79
N ALA A 24 -20.25 17.82 -4.38
CA ALA A 24 -19.96 16.39 -4.30
C ALA A 24 -19.74 15.77 -5.69
N LEU A 25 -20.52 16.16 -6.70
CA LEU A 25 -20.35 15.72 -8.09
C LEU A 25 -19.07 16.27 -8.74
N SER A 26 -18.64 17.49 -8.39
CA SER A 26 -17.39 18.09 -8.88
C SER A 26 -16.17 17.45 -8.22
N LEU A 27 -16.23 17.20 -6.90
CA LEU A 27 -15.19 16.43 -6.21
C LEU A 27 -15.13 14.99 -6.74
N TYR A 28 -16.27 14.34 -6.95
CA TYR A 28 -16.35 13.02 -7.61
C TYR A 28 -15.76 13.09 -9.01
N ALA A 29 -16.18 14.01 -9.88
CA ALA A 29 -15.65 14.11 -11.24
C ALA A 29 -14.13 14.36 -11.25
N THR A 30 -13.62 15.17 -10.33
CA THR A 30 -12.18 15.50 -10.25
C THR A 30 -11.36 14.34 -9.66
N LEU A 31 -11.82 13.71 -8.57
CA LEU A 31 -11.19 12.50 -8.03
C LEU A 31 -11.29 11.33 -9.01
N PHE A 32 -12.41 11.12 -9.69
CA PHE A 32 -12.64 10.00 -10.61
C PHE A 32 -11.96 10.19 -11.97
N THR A 33 -11.69 11.43 -12.40
CA THR A 33 -10.82 11.70 -13.57
C THR A 33 -9.34 11.63 -13.22
N ALA A 34 -8.92 12.05 -12.02
CA ALA A 34 -7.56 11.88 -11.53
C ALA A 34 -7.22 10.40 -11.19
N LEU A 35 -8.19 9.66 -10.64
CA LEU A 35 -8.07 8.30 -10.10
C LEU A 35 -8.97 7.33 -10.88
N LYS A 36 -8.85 7.30 -12.21
CA LYS A 36 -9.57 6.35 -13.07
C LYS A 36 -9.41 4.91 -12.55
N SER A 37 -10.47 4.38 -11.91
CA SER A 37 -10.65 3.01 -11.42
C SER A 37 -9.38 2.15 -11.26
N PRO A 38 -8.87 1.93 -10.02
CA PRO A 38 -7.67 1.12 -9.77
C PRO A 38 -7.67 -0.25 -10.47
N VAL A 39 -8.84 -0.90 -10.59
CA VAL A 39 -8.98 -2.23 -11.22
C VAL A 39 -8.64 -2.21 -12.72
N LEU A 40 -8.98 -1.14 -13.45
CA LEU A 40 -8.60 -0.93 -14.85
C LEU A 40 -7.23 -0.24 -14.98
N SER A 41 -6.88 0.61 -14.01
CA SER A 41 -5.58 1.29 -13.93
C SER A 41 -4.43 0.29 -13.75
N PHE A 42 -4.57 -0.73 -12.89
CA PHE A 42 -3.49 -1.68 -12.62
C PHE A 42 -3.00 -2.37 -13.90
N GLN A 43 -3.92 -2.86 -14.74
CA GLN A 43 -3.58 -3.45 -16.04
C GLN A 43 -3.09 -2.41 -17.06
N SER A 44 -3.74 -1.24 -17.15
CA SER A 44 -3.43 -0.25 -18.20
C SER A 44 -2.23 0.66 -17.89
N CYS A 45 -1.83 0.80 -16.63
CA CYS A 45 -0.61 1.50 -16.20
C CYS A 45 0.62 0.61 -16.43
N LEU A 46 0.57 -0.66 -16.01
CA LEU A 46 1.64 -1.64 -16.31
C LEU A 46 1.91 -1.76 -17.82
N LEU A 47 0.86 -1.84 -18.65
CA LEU A 47 1.00 -1.82 -20.11
C LEU A 47 1.56 -0.50 -20.70
N ARG A 48 1.52 0.61 -19.96
CA ARG A 48 2.09 1.91 -20.36
C ARG A 48 3.48 2.19 -19.81
N VAL A 49 3.88 1.54 -18.72
CA VAL A 49 5.21 1.65 -18.12
C VAL A 49 6.20 0.64 -18.74
N LEU A 50 5.71 -0.48 -19.28
CA LEU A 50 6.51 -1.49 -19.99
C LEU A 50 7.57 -0.91 -20.97
N PRO A 51 7.28 0.12 -21.81
CA PRO A 51 8.25 0.69 -22.75
C PRO A 51 9.32 1.58 -22.10
N TYR A 52 9.17 1.96 -20.83
CA TYR A 52 10.13 2.77 -20.09
C TYR A 52 11.08 1.91 -19.23
N CYS A 53 10.62 0.74 -18.75
CA CYS A 53 11.46 -0.22 -18.03
C CYS A 53 12.24 -1.16 -18.96
N LEU A 54 11.73 -1.45 -20.17
CA LEU A 54 12.48 -2.14 -21.22
C LEU A 54 13.11 -1.08 -22.13
N GLY A 55 14.44 -0.91 -22.03
CA GLY A 55 15.21 0.08 -22.80
C GLY A 55 15.21 -0.17 -24.32
N TRP A 56 14.08 0.10 -24.98
CA TRP A 56 13.84 -0.22 -26.38
C TRP A 56 13.82 1.05 -27.26
N CYS A 57 15.00 1.47 -27.70
CA CYS A 57 15.12 2.42 -28.81
C CYS A 57 14.70 1.76 -30.13
N GLY A 58 13.42 1.86 -30.48
CA GLY A 58 12.85 1.47 -31.79
C GLY A 58 12.70 2.66 -32.76
N PRO A 59 12.75 2.44 -34.08
CA PRO A 59 13.01 3.51 -35.06
C PRO A 59 11.80 4.40 -35.35
N ARG A 60 12.02 5.72 -35.41
CA ARG A 60 11.02 6.70 -35.89
C ARG A 60 10.81 6.57 -37.40
N SER A 61 9.62 6.14 -37.81
CA SER A 61 9.18 6.19 -39.20
C SER A 61 8.78 7.62 -39.61
N ARG A 62 9.15 8.02 -40.83
CA ARG A 62 8.82 9.35 -41.40
C ARG A 62 7.36 9.41 -41.85
N VAL A 63 6.64 10.45 -41.46
CA VAL A 63 5.44 10.90 -42.17
C VAL A 63 5.78 12.13 -43.00
N THR A 64 5.39 12.13 -44.26
CA THR A 64 5.68 13.18 -45.25
C THR A 64 4.63 14.29 -45.22
N ARG A 65 5.08 15.56 -45.16
CA ARG A 65 4.35 16.71 -45.70
C ARG A 65 5.31 17.62 -46.48
N ARG A 66 4.84 18.23 -47.57
CA ARG A 66 5.61 19.06 -48.51
C ARG A 66 5.35 20.56 -48.27
N ARG A 67 6.32 21.38 -48.73
CA ARG A 67 6.33 22.86 -48.90
C ARG A 67 6.51 23.68 -47.60
N ALA A 68 7.37 24.71 -47.54
CA ALA A 68 8.32 25.25 -48.53
C ALA A 68 9.50 26.03 -47.89
N TRP A 69 10.68 25.95 -48.53
CA TRP A 69 11.77 26.94 -48.80
C TRP A 69 12.15 28.05 -47.78
N PRO A 70 13.43 28.56 -47.76
CA PRO A 70 14.68 28.03 -48.34
C PRO A 70 15.87 27.93 -47.34
N ALA A 71 16.98 27.31 -47.78
CA ALA A 71 18.30 27.35 -47.13
C ALA A 71 19.14 28.54 -47.69
N PRO A 72 20.38 28.86 -47.25
CA PRO A 72 21.53 27.96 -47.06
C PRO A 72 22.24 28.20 -45.69
N ALA A 73 23.48 27.78 -45.36
CA ALA A 73 24.51 27.01 -46.06
C ALA A 73 25.39 26.22 -45.06
N GLN A 74 25.99 25.10 -45.51
CA GLN A 74 27.31 24.64 -45.03
C GLN A 74 28.06 23.98 -46.20
N ALA A 75 29.33 24.33 -46.35
CA ALA A 75 30.34 23.67 -47.17
C ALA A 75 31.60 23.54 -46.29
N ALA A 76 32.54 22.62 -46.49
CA ALA A 76 32.61 21.34 -47.20
C ALA A 76 33.99 20.73 -46.85
N LEU A 77 34.21 19.42 -46.98
CA LEU A 77 35.50 18.69 -47.16
C LEU A 77 35.18 17.18 -46.90
N LEU A 78 35.13 16.30 -47.91
CA LEU A 78 36.24 15.60 -48.62
C LEU A 78 36.87 14.48 -47.73
N PHE A 79 37.21 13.27 -48.21
CA PHE A 79 37.51 12.76 -49.57
C PHE A 79 37.16 11.25 -49.77
N ALA A 80 37.16 10.81 -51.04
CA ALA A 80 37.44 9.49 -51.67
C ALA A 80 37.40 8.16 -50.84
N SER A 81 36.83 7.01 -51.26
CA SER A 81 36.54 6.35 -52.57
C SER A 81 37.61 5.37 -53.11
N ALA A 82 37.34 4.06 -53.00
CA ALA A 82 37.68 2.94 -53.91
C ALA A 82 37.12 1.63 -53.29
N GLY A 83 36.69 0.59 -54.01
CA GLY A 83 36.51 0.38 -55.45
C GLY A 83 36.45 -1.14 -55.78
N VAL A 84 35.83 -1.50 -56.91
CA VAL A 84 35.95 -2.80 -57.63
C VAL A 84 35.06 -3.99 -57.20
N ARG A 85 33.98 -4.15 -58.00
CA ARG A 85 33.42 -5.36 -58.67
C ARG A 85 33.07 -6.63 -57.87
N GLY A 86 31.89 -7.17 -58.20
CA GLY A 86 31.39 -8.44 -57.65
C GLY A 86 31.82 -9.69 -58.42
N VAL A 87 31.53 -10.83 -57.82
CA VAL A 87 31.55 -12.18 -58.42
C VAL A 87 30.20 -12.82 -58.10
N ALA A 88 29.52 -13.33 -59.12
CA ALA A 88 28.31 -14.14 -58.93
C ALA A 88 28.72 -15.60 -58.68
N LEU A 89 28.19 -16.22 -57.61
CA LEU A 89 28.32 -17.65 -57.35
C LEU A 89 26.95 -18.28 -57.11
N VAL A 90 26.79 -19.47 -57.68
CA VAL A 90 25.55 -20.25 -57.80
C VAL A 90 25.09 -20.77 -56.42
N PRO A 91 23.78 -20.83 -56.12
CA PRO A 91 23.29 -21.30 -54.82
C PRO A 91 23.49 -22.82 -54.64
N GLY A 92 24.44 -23.19 -53.78
CA GLY A 92 24.72 -24.58 -53.41
C GLY A 92 24.85 -24.75 -51.89
N ALA A 93 23.92 -25.50 -51.31
CA ALA A 93 23.92 -26.13 -49.98
C ALA A 93 24.98 -25.68 -48.93
N MET A 94 24.55 -24.98 -47.87
CA MET A 94 25.11 -25.05 -46.48
C MET A 94 24.24 -24.30 -45.42
N LEU A 95 22.95 -24.02 -45.70
CA LEU A 95 22.11 -23.16 -44.83
C LEU A 95 21.54 -23.81 -43.55
N GLY A 96 21.68 -25.13 -43.37
CA GLY A 96 21.05 -25.86 -42.26
C GLY A 96 21.78 -25.71 -40.92
N ARG A 97 23.07 -26.08 -40.86
CA ARG A 97 23.84 -26.11 -39.60
C ARG A 97 24.06 -24.73 -38.98
N SER A 98 24.33 -23.71 -39.79
CA SER A 98 24.54 -22.34 -39.31
C SER A 98 23.28 -21.74 -38.68
N ARG A 99 22.09 -22.00 -39.27
CA ARG A 99 20.81 -21.57 -38.69
C ARG A 99 20.50 -22.28 -37.37
N LEU A 100 20.78 -23.59 -37.27
CA LEU A 100 20.57 -24.32 -36.01
C LEU A 100 21.50 -23.80 -34.91
N ALA A 101 22.77 -23.51 -35.23
CA ALA A 101 23.70 -22.90 -34.29
C ALA A 101 23.24 -21.50 -33.84
N LEU A 102 22.78 -20.63 -34.77
CA LEU A 102 22.21 -19.33 -34.42
C LEU A 102 20.93 -19.44 -33.57
N VAL A 103 20.06 -20.41 -33.84
CA VAL A 103 18.84 -20.63 -33.04
C VAL A 103 19.19 -21.13 -31.64
N LEU A 104 20.16 -22.03 -31.50
CA LEU A 104 20.64 -22.50 -30.19
C LEU A 104 21.38 -21.39 -29.43
N LEU A 105 22.17 -20.54 -30.10
CA LEU A 105 22.82 -19.38 -29.49
C LEU A 105 21.78 -18.32 -29.08
N ALA A 106 20.79 -18.04 -29.93
CA ALA A 106 19.70 -17.12 -29.61
C ALA A 106 18.81 -17.66 -28.48
N ALA A 107 18.58 -18.98 -28.40
CA ALA A 107 17.89 -19.61 -27.28
C ALA A 107 18.72 -19.55 -25.99
N ALA A 108 20.02 -19.84 -26.05
CA ALA A 108 20.92 -19.74 -24.89
C ALA A 108 21.02 -18.29 -24.38
N VAL A 109 21.17 -17.31 -25.28
CA VAL A 109 21.14 -15.87 -24.95
C VAL A 109 19.77 -15.46 -24.41
N SER A 110 18.66 -15.92 -25.01
CA SER A 110 17.31 -15.62 -24.51
C SER A 110 17.07 -16.23 -23.13
N CYS A 111 17.58 -17.43 -22.84
CA CYS A 111 17.51 -18.05 -21.51
C CYS A 111 18.40 -17.31 -20.49
N ALA A 112 19.62 -16.91 -20.87
CA ALA A 112 20.52 -16.14 -20.01
C ALA A 112 19.98 -14.72 -19.72
N VAL A 113 19.31 -14.09 -20.69
CA VAL A 113 18.63 -12.80 -20.52
C VAL A 113 17.29 -12.97 -19.78
N ALA A 114 16.60 -14.10 -19.91
CA ALA A 114 15.41 -14.42 -19.11
C ALA A 114 15.73 -14.57 -17.61
N GLN A 115 16.94 -15.05 -17.25
CA GLN A 115 17.43 -15.00 -15.86
C GLN A 115 17.65 -13.57 -15.32
N HIS A 116 17.65 -12.56 -16.19
CA HIS A 116 17.76 -11.14 -15.84
C HIS A 116 16.42 -10.38 -16.02
N ALA A 117 15.35 -11.07 -16.44
CA ALA A 117 14.02 -10.49 -16.59
C ALA A 117 13.22 -10.60 -15.27
N PRO A 118 12.38 -9.60 -14.94
CA PRO A 118 11.55 -9.66 -13.75
C PRO A 118 10.58 -10.87 -13.76
N PRO A 119 10.20 -11.39 -12.58
CA PRO A 119 10.50 -10.83 -11.25
C PRO A 119 11.89 -11.21 -10.74
N TRP A 120 12.63 -10.23 -10.18
CA TRP A 120 13.90 -10.45 -9.48
C TRP A 120 13.64 -11.08 -8.11
N THR A 121 13.31 -12.38 -8.12
CA THR A 121 13.14 -13.21 -6.94
C THR A 121 14.46 -13.85 -6.52
N GLU A 122 14.51 -14.41 -5.32
CA GLU A 122 15.65 -15.16 -4.82
C GLU A 122 15.21 -16.44 -4.10
N ASP A 123 16.16 -17.34 -3.84
CA ASP A 123 15.90 -18.48 -2.95
C ASP A 123 15.76 -18.00 -1.49
N CYS A 124 15.05 -18.76 -0.67
CA CYS A 124 14.75 -18.42 0.72
C CYS A 124 16.01 -18.01 1.49
N ARG A 125 16.06 -16.75 1.92
CA ARG A 125 17.17 -16.21 2.70
C ARG A 125 17.29 -16.90 4.05
N LYS A 126 18.47 -16.78 4.65
CA LYS A 126 18.83 -17.33 5.96
C LYS A 126 19.74 -16.36 6.70
N SER A 127 19.71 -16.41 8.03
CA SER A 127 20.61 -15.65 8.90
C SER A 127 20.55 -14.14 8.64
N THR A 128 19.35 -13.60 8.35
CA THR A 128 19.14 -12.15 8.20
C THR A 128 18.76 -11.45 9.51
N TYR A 129 18.60 -12.22 10.59
CA TYR A 129 18.36 -11.75 11.95
C TYR A 129 19.56 -12.10 12.87
N PRO A 130 19.97 -11.24 13.82
CA PRO A 130 19.45 -9.89 14.06
C PRO A 130 19.73 -8.96 12.86
N PRO A 131 18.82 -8.01 12.56
CA PRO A 131 18.87 -7.25 11.30
C PRO A 131 20.18 -6.50 11.08
N SER A 132 20.78 -6.72 9.92
CA SER A 132 22.03 -6.10 9.50
C SER A 132 22.16 -6.07 7.98
N GLY A 133 23.22 -5.41 7.49
CA GLY A 133 23.51 -5.31 6.06
C GLY A 133 22.52 -4.44 5.27
N PRO A 134 22.54 -4.52 3.93
CA PRO A 134 21.94 -3.50 3.07
C PRO A 134 20.40 -3.60 2.94
N THR A 135 19.77 -4.61 3.56
CA THR A 135 18.30 -4.72 3.64
C THR A 135 17.71 -4.17 4.96
N TYR A 136 18.56 -3.54 5.79
CA TYR A 136 18.22 -3.00 7.09
C TYR A 136 18.55 -1.49 7.12
N ARG A 137 17.52 -0.65 7.14
CA ARG A 137 17.66 0.82 7.20
C ARG A 137 17.91 1.31 8.62
N GLY A 138 17.34 0.64 9.63
CA GLY A 138 17.48 0.99 11.04
C GLY A 138 16.30 0.52 11.90
N PRO A 139 16.38 0.69 13.24
CA PRO A 139 15.30 0.33 14.15
C PRO A 139 14.20 1.41 14.16
N ALA A 140 12.95 1.02 14.36
CA ALA A 140 11.88 2.00 14.62
C ALA A 140 12.03 2.59 16.04
N PRO A 141 12.06 3.92 16.21
CA PRO A 141 12.13 4.54 17.54
C PRO A 141 10.82 4.38 18.31
N TRP A 142 10.91 4.27 19.63
CA TRP A 142 9.76 4.11 20.53
C TRP A 142 9.31 5.45 21.12
N TYR A 143 7.99 5.63 21.18
CA TYR A 143 7.33 6.76 21.86
C TYR A 143 6.19 6.24 22.74
N THR A 144 5.96 6.90 23.88
CA THR A 144 4.80 6.61 24.74
C THR A 144 3.64 7.52 24.38
N ILE A 145 2.46 6.97 24.10
CA ILE A 145 1.24 7.74 23.90
C ILE A 145 0.35 7.59 25.14
N ASN A 146 0.28 8.64 25.95
CA ASN A 146 -0.52 8.63 27.18
C ASN A 146 -2.01 8.86 26.87
N LEU A 147 -2.82 7.81 27.03
CA LEU A 147 -4.27 7.82 26.82
C LEU A 147 -5.06 8.59 27.89
N ASP A 148 -4.46 8.87 29.05
CA ASP A 148 -5.06 9.70 30.11
C ASP A 148 -5.05 11.19 29.73
N LEU A 149 -4.21 11.59 28.77
CA LEU A 149 -4.27 12.93 28.19
C LEU A 149 -5.53 13.10 27.33
N PRO A 150 -6.12 14.32 27.30
CA PRO A 150 -7.16 14.66 26.33
C PRO A 150 -6.71 14.33 24.91
N PRO A 151 -7.55 13.70 24.06
CA PRO A 151 -7.20 13.25 22.71
C PRO A 151 -6.33 14.22 21.91
N TYR A 152 -6.70 15.50 21.88
CA TYR A 152 -5.96 16.60 21.25
C TYR A 152 -4.46 16.62 21.62
N LYS A 153 -4.11 16.40 22.88
CA LYS A 153 -2.71 16.51 23.36
C LYS A 153 -1.85 15.27 23.15
N ARG A 154 -2.45 14.11 22.85
CA ARG A 154 -1.78 12.79 22.91
C ARG A 154 -0.58 12.65 21.98
N TRP A 155 -0.61 13.33 20.84
CA TRP A 155 0.41 13.22 19.79
C TRP A 155 1.45 14.35 19.84
N HIS A 156 1.31 15.33 20.74
CA HIS A 156 2.10 16.57 20.71
C HIS A 156 3.62 16.32 20.77
N GLU A 157 4.08 15.51 21.72
CA GLU A 157 5.51 15.19 21.92
C GLU A 157 6.12 14.55 20.67
N LEU A 158 5.48 13.51 20.15
CA LEU A 158 5.89 12.85 18.90
C LEU A 158 5.85 13.81 17.69
N MET A 159 4.92 14.77 17.65
CA MET A 159 4.89 15.77 16.58
C MET A 159 6.02 16.80 16.70
N VAL A 160 6.56 17.11 17.89
CA VAL A 160 7.75 17.98 18.00
C VAL A 160 8.93 17.38 17.23
N ASP A 161 9.15 16.07 17.39
CA ASP A 161 10.23 15.35 16.69
C ASP A 161 9.94 15.14 15.20
N LYS A 162 8.70 14.77 14.85
CA LYS A 162 8.36 14.24 13.52
C LYS A 162 7.69 15.23 12.57
N ALA A 163 7.30 16.43 13.03
CA ALA A 163 6.72 17.47 12.18
C ALA A 163 7.54 17.79 10.92
N PRO A 164 8.89 17.89 10.95
CA PRO A 164 9.65 18.22 9.75
C PRO A 164 9.47 17.18 8.63
N MET A 165 9.49 15.90 8.98
CA MET A 165 9.28 14.79 8.04
C MET A 165 7.81 14.70 7.60
N LEU A 166 6.86 15.00 8.48
CA LEU A 166 5.44 15.02 8.12
C LEU A 166 5.13 16.16 7.12
N LYS A 167 5.79 17.32 7.25
CA LYS A 167 5.71 18.39 6.25
C LYS A 167 6.26 17.98 4.89
N VAL A 168 7.36 17.23 4.87
CA VAL A 168 7.95 16.72 3.61
C VAL A 168 6.95 15.83 2.86
N ILE A 169 6.42 14.78 3.51
CA ILE A 169 5.50 13.85 2.83
C ILE A 169 4.18 14.50 2.41
N VAL A 170 3.62 15.39 3.22
CA VAL A 170 2.40 16.14 2.88
C VAL A 170 2.65 17.06 1.69
N ASN A 171 3.79 17.74 1.64
CA ASN A 171 4.19 18.56 0.49
C ASN A 171 4.44 17.71 -0.77
N SER A 172 5.07 16.54 -0.66
CA SER A 172 5.26 15.60 -1.78
C SER A 172 3.92 15.10 -2.35
N LEU A 173 2.96 14.76 -1.49
CA LEU A 173 1.58 14.42 -1.89
C LEU A 173 0.88 15.62 -2.57
N LYS A 174 0.97 16.83 -1.98
CA LYS A 174 0.42 18.09 -2.53
C LYS A 174 0.97 18.39 -3.92
N ASN A 175 2.29 18.28 -4.11
CA ASN A 175 2.96 18.52 -5.39
C ASN A 175 2.60 17.48 -6.45
N MET A 176 2.39 16.22 -6.06
CA MET A 176 1.93 15.17 -6.95
C MET A 176 0.49 15.41 -7.42
N VAL A 177 -0.43 15.73 -6.50
CA VAL A 177 -1.81 16.10 -6.83
C VAL A 177 -1.85 17.32 -7.75
N ASN A 178 -1.05 18.35 -7.47
CA ASN A 178 -0.95 19.54 -8.32
C ASN A 178 -0.32 19.25 -9.69
N THR A 179 0.61 18.28 -9.81
CA THR A 179 1.16 17.86 -11.10
C THR A 179 0.08 17.23 -12.00
N PHE A 180 -0.80 16.41 -11.43
CA PHE A 180 -1.92 15.80 -12.18
C PHE A 180 -3.12 16.73 -12.36
N VAL A 181 -3.34 17.68 -11.44
CA VAL A 181 -4.42 18.68 -11.50
C VAL A 181 -3.87 20.10 -11.28
N PRO A 182 -3.19 20.71 -12.28
CA PRO A 182 -2.45 21.97 -12.14
C PRO A 182 -3.28 23.20 -11.76
N SER A 183 -4.62 23.09 -11.75
CA SER A 183 -5.51 24.16 -11.32
C SER A 183 -5.48 24.46 -9.82
N GLY A 184 -4.83 23.63 -9.00
CA GLY A 184 -4.79 23.77 -7.53
C GLY A 184 -6.13 23.52 -6.82
N LYS A 185 -7.24 23.47 -7.55
CA LYS A 185 -8.61 23.35 -7.01
C LYS A 185 -8.84 22.14 -6.11
N VAL A 186 -8.14 21.02 -6.36
CA VAL A 186 -8.23 19.83 -5.48
C VAL A 186 -7.69 20.16 -4.10
N MET A 187 -6.50 20.75 -4.03
CA MET A 187 -5.90 21.13 -2.74
C MET A 187 -6.71 22.22 -2.04
N GLN A 188 -7.28 23.18 -2.79
CA GLN A 188 -8.21 24.15 -2.20
C GLN A 188 -9.45 23.47 -1.58
N ILE A 189 -10.03 22.45 -2.22
CA ILE A 189 -11.16 21.69 -1.67
C ILE A 189 -10.74 20.85 -0.47
N VAL A 190 -9.52 20.28 -0.48
CA VAL A 190 -8.93 19.58 0.68
C VAL A 190 -8.80 20.54 1.87
N ASP A 191 -8.17 21.69 1.67
CA ASP A 191 -7.82 22.65 2.71
C ASP A 191 -9.09 23.34 3.29
N GLU A 192 -10.03 23.77 2.44
CA GLU A 192 -11.19 24.57 2.84
C GLU A 192 -12.46 23.74 3.17
N LYS A 193 -12.66 22.58 2.54
CA LYS A 193 -13.99 21.92 2.50
C LYS A 193 -14.01 20.48 2.99
N LEU A 194 -12.91 19.74 2.89
CA LEU A 194 -12.87 18.32 3.27
C LEU A 194 -13.28 18.06 4.74
N PRO A 195 -12.87 18.87 5.74
CA PRO A 195 -13.35 18.69 7.12
C PRO A 195 -14.88 18.83 7.25
N GLY A 196 -15.49 19.79 6.53
CA GLY A 196 -16.93 19.97 6.52
C GLY A 196 -17.69 18.88 5.75
N LEU A 197 -17.12 18.40 4.63
CA LEU A 197 -17.71 17.35 3.80
C LEU A 197 -17.73 15.97 4.48
N LEU A 198 -16.65 15.62 5.19
CA LEU A 198 -16.59 14.40 5.99
C LEU A 198 -17.31 14.59 7.33
N GLY A 199 -17.46 15.84 7.79
CA GLY A 199 -18.04 16.20 9.08
C GLY A 199 -17.28 15.58 10.25
N ASN A 200 -17.91 15.59 11.41
CA ASN A 200 -17.28 15.08 12.62
C ASN A 200 -16.93 13.59 12.50
N PHE A 201 -15.71 13.26 12.92
CA PHE A 201 -15.24 11.89 13.05
C PHE A 201 -15.54 11.41 14.48
N PRO A 202 -15.70 10.09 14.73
CA PRO A 202 -15.83 9.61 16.08
C PRO A 202 -14.61 9.99 16.94
N GLY A 203 -14.83 10.37 18.19
CA GLY A 203 -13.75 10.50 19.17
C GLY A 203 -13.10 9.12 19.41
N PRO A 204 -11.78 9.05 19.65
CA PRO A 204 -10.85 10.16 19.88
C PRO A 204 -10.26 10.77 18.58
N PHE A 205 -10.50 10.16 17.42
CA PHE A 205 -9.74 10.39 16.18
C PHE A 205 -9.78 11.84 15.67
N GLU A 206 -10.94 12.50 15.76
CA GLU A 206 -11.08 13.90 15.30
C GLU A 206 -10.14 14.85 16.06
N GLU A 207 -10.13 14.75 17.39
CA GLU A 207 -9.33 15.60 18.25
C GLU A 207 -7.84 15.24 18.17
N GLU A 208 -7.49 13.95 18.09
CA GLU A 208 -6.10 13.51 17.83
C GLU A 208 -5.56 14.13 16.51
N MET A 209 -6.36 14.16 15.43
CA MET A 209 -5.98 14.82 14.16
C MET A 209 -5.90 16.35 14.27
N LYS A 210 -6.79 17.01 15.01
CA LYS A 210 -6.73 18.46 15.27
C LYS A 210 -5.47 18.87 16.06
N GLY A 211 -5.07 18.06 17.04
CA GLY A 211 -3.84 18.28 17.80
C GLY A 211 -2.60 18.17 16.92
N ILE A 212 -2.54 17.15 16.07
CA ILE A 212 -1.47 16.99 15.06
C ILE A 212 -1.41 18.22 14.13
N ALA A 213 -2.55 18.63 13.55
CA ALA A 213 -2.61 19.80 12.68
C ALA A 213 -2.10 21.08 13.38
N ALA A 214 -2.48 21.30 14.63
CA ALA A 214 -2.10 22.49 15.40
C ALA A 214 -0.61 22.52 15.81
N VAL A 215 -0.02 21.40 16.20
CA VAL A 215 1.42 21.34 16.54
C VAL A 215 2.29 21.42 15.29
N THR A 216 1.84 20.81 14.20
CA THR A 216 2.62 20.79 12.95
C THR A 216 2.43 22.04 12.10
N ASP A 217 1.39 22.86 12.30
CA ASP A 217 1.01 23.94 11.37
C ASP A 217 0.80 23.40 9.94
N ILE A 218 0.08 22.27 9.86
CA ILE A 218 -0.39 21.65 8.61
C ILE A 218 -1.92 21.75 8.61
N PRO A 219 -2.56 22.17 7.49
CA PRO A 219 -4.02 22.24 7.40
C PRO A 219 -4.70 20.93 7.79
N LEU A 220 -5.77 21.01 8.58
CA LEU A 220 -6.51 19.83 9.05
C LEU A 220 -7.01 18.95 7.89
N GLY A 221 -7.36 19.56 6.75
CA GLY A 221 -7.72 18.83 5.52
C GLY A 221 -6.60 17.94 4.98
N GLU A 222 -5.35 18.38 5.07
CA GLU A 222 -4.18 17.60 4.65
C GLU A 222 -3.86 16.47 5.65
N ILE A 223 -3.99 16.72 6.96
CA ILE A 223 -3.86 15.67 7.99
C ILE A 223 -4.97 14.60 7.85
N ILE A 224 -6.21 15.01 7.57
CA ILE A 224 -7.30 14.09 7.26
C ILE A 224 -6.99 13.30 5.99
N SER A 225 -6.53 13.97 4.92
CA SER A 225 -6.15 13.31 3.66
C SER A 225 -5.03 12.28 3.86
N TYR A 226 -4.03 12.60 4.67
CA TYR A 226 -2.96 11.68 5.08
C TYR A 226 -3.51 10.45 5.80
N ASN A 227 -4.50 10.63 6.70
CA ASN A 227 -5.16 9.50 7.36
C ASN A 227 -6.06 8.69 6.42
N ILE A 228 -6.57 9.28 5.33
CA ILE A 228 -7.36 8.59 4.30
C ILE A 228 -6.47 7.82 3.32
N PHE A 229 -5.27 8.30 2.99
CA PHE A 229 -4.38 7.65 2.01
C PHE A 229 -4.00 6.21 2.39
N TYR A 230 -3.96 5.89 3.69
CA TYR A 230 -3.71 4.52 4.17
C TYR A 230 -4.83 3.52 3.89
N GLU A 231 -6.00 3.95 3.43
CA GLU A 231 -7.12 3.08 3.09
C GLU A 231 -7.11 2.64 1.59
N PHE A 232 -6.07 3.00 0.82
CA PHE A 232 -6.03 2.86 -0.67
C PHE A 232 -4.70 2.46 -1.34
N PHE A 233 -3.56 2.55 -0.65
CA PHE A 233 -2.22 2.44 -1.25
C PHE A 233 -1.26 1.55 -0.46
N THR A 234 -1.79 0.63 0.37
CA THR A 234 -1.00 -0.35 1.12
C THR A 234 -0.88 -1.66 0.33
N LEU A 235 0.33 -2.21 0.27
CA LEU A 235 0.57 -3.61 -0.04
C LEU A 235 1.20 -4.28 1.19
N CYS A 236 0.96 -5.57 1.38
CA CYS A 236 1.26 -6.18 2.66
C CYS A 236 1.60 -7.66 2.49
N THR A 237 2.48 -8.17 3.35
CA THR A 237 2.53 -9.61 3.66
C THR A 237 2.42 -9.78 5.18
N SER A 238 1.53 -10.65 5.62
CA SER A 238 1.30 -10.93 7.05
C SER A 238 1.15 -12.42 7.27
N ILE A 239 1.80 -12.92 8.32
CA ILE A 239 1.95 -14.35 8.62
C ILE A 239 1.68 -14.54 10.11
N VAL A 240 0.78 -15.47 10.46
CA VAL A 240 0.67 -16.03 11.81
C VAL A 240 1.06 -17.50 11.70
N ALA A 241 2.01 -17.93 12.53
CA ALA A 241 2.51 -19.30 12.56
C ALA A 241 2.57 -19.82 14.00
N GLU A 242 2.38 -21.14 14.15
CA GLU A 242 2.31 -21.86 15.41
C GLU A 242 3.41 -22.93 15.44
N ASP A 243 4.30 -22.89 16.43
CA ASP A 243 5.36 -23.90 16.59
C ASP A 243 4.82 -25.26 17.06
N LYS A 244 5.70 -26.27 17.23
CA LYS A 244 5.31 -27.59 17.75
C LYS A 244 4.81 -27.60 19.21
N LYS A 245 5.00 -26.52 19.96
CA LYS A 245 4.60 -26.35 21.37
C LYS A 245 3.30 -25.56 21.51
N GLY A 246 2.69 -25.11 20.40
CA GLY A 246 1.51 -24.27 20.39
C GLY A 246 1.80 -22.78 20.60
N HIS A 247 3.06 -22.36 20.46
CA HIS A 247 3.49 -20.97 20.61
C HIS A 247 3.28 -20.20 19.30
N LEU A 248 2.68 -19.01 19.39
CA LEU A 248 2.34 -18.18 18.22
C LEU A 248 3.38 -17.09 17.93
N ILE A 249 3.72 -16.95 16.66
CA ILE A 249 4.56 -15.87 16.12
C ILE A 249 3.81 -15.18 14.99
N HIS A 250 3.68 -13.85 15.08
CA HIS A 250 3.03 -13.03 14.07
C HIS A 250 4.06 -12.08 13.45
N GLY A 251 4.41 -12.30 12.19
CA GLY A 251 5.38 -11.52 11.43
C GLY A 251 4.77 -10.86 10.21
N ARG A 252 5.23 -9.66 9.86
CA ARG A 252 4.60 -8.87 8.79
C ARG A 252 5.54 -7.88 8.10
N ASN A 253 5.35 -7.65 6.80
CA ASN A 253 5.94 -6.56 6.01
C ASN A 253 4.87 -5.52 5.67
N MET A 254 5.18 -4.24 5.93
CA MET A 254 4.44 -3.08 5.48
C MET A 254 5.02 -2.58 4.17
N ASP A 255 4.27 -2.71 3.08
CA ASP A 255 4.62 -2.15 1.79
C ASP A 255 3.67 -0.96 1.50
N PHE A 256 4.18 0.20 1.06
CA PHE A 256 3.33 1.37 0.82
C PHE A 256 3.87 2.24 -0.31
N GLY A 257 2.99 3.00 -0.96
CA GLY A 257 3.40 4.12 -1.83
C GLY A 257 3.42 3.79 -3.32
N VAL A 258 2.82 2.67 -3.72
CA VAL A 258 2.78 2.23 -5.13
C VAL A 258 2.13 3.29 -6.02
N PHE A 259 2.81 3.62 -7.13
CA PHE A 259 2.44 4.70 -8.06
C PHE A 259 2.52 6.13 -7.50
N LEU A 260 2.91 6.33 -6.23
CA LEU A 260 3.06 7.66 -5.63
C LEU A 260 4.49 8.20 -5.83
N GLY A 261 4.83 8.49 -7.09
CA GLY A 261 6.08 9.12 -7.51
C GLY A 261 7.28 8.18 -7.54
N TRP A 262 7.98 8.10 -8.68
CA TRP A 262 9.19 7.28 -8.85
C TRP A 262 10.44 8.16 -8.97
N ASN A 263 11.48 7.86 -8.20
CA ASN A 263 12.77 8.52 -8.28
C ASN A 263 13.75 7.67 -9.10
N ILE A 264 14.03 8.12 -10.33
CA ILE A 264 14.93 7.45 -11.28
C ILE A 264 16.42 7.48 -10.88
N ASN A 265 16.81 8.26 -9.85
CA ASN A 265 18.22 8.40 -9.47
C ASN A 265 18.69 7.30 -8.49
N ASN A 266 17.75 6.62 -7.83
CA ASN A 266 18.02 5.60 -6.81
C ASN A 266 17.00 4.42 -6.88
N ASP A 267 16.15 4.40 -7.91
CA ASP A 267 15.11 3.41 -8.15
C ASP A 267 14.22 3.13 -6.93
N THR A 268 13.67 4.20 -6.34
CA THR A 268 12.73 4.12 -5.21
C THR A 268 11.43 4.89 -5.45
N TRP A 269 10.36 4.46 -4.78
CA TRP A 269 9.11 5.21 -4.66
C TRP A 269 9.26 6.35 -3.62
N VAL A 270 8.86 7.57 -3.99
CA VAL A 270 9.09 8.79 -3.19
C VAL A 270 8.38 8.70 -1.84
N ILE A 271 7.07 8.45 -1.84
CA ILE A 271 6.27 8.34 -0.62
C ILE A 271 6.76 7.18 0.27
N THR A 272 7.24 6.08 -0.31
CA THR A 272 7.80 4.95 0.45
C THR A 272 9.04 5.35 1.24
N GLU A 273 9.98 6.06 0.62
CA GLU A 273 11.18 6.54 1.32
C GLU A 273 10.86 7.58 2.39
N GLU A 274 9.87 8.46 2.13
CA GLU A 274 9.42 9.48 3.09
C GLU A 274 8.68 8.88 4.31
N LEU A 275 8.07 7.69 4.16
CA LEU A 275 7.44 6.97 5.27
C LEU A 275 8.42 6.25 6.20
N LYS A 276 9.60 5.86 5.72
CA LYS A 276 10.64 5.24 6.56
C LYS A 276 10.96 6.11 7.79
N PRO A 277 11.39 7.38 7.69
CA PRO A 277 11.69 8.22 8.87
C PRO A 277 10.45 8.61 9.71
N LEU A 278 9.24 8.45 9.16
CA LEU A 278 7.97 8.62 9.89
C LEU A 278 7.53 7.35 10.64
N THR A 279 8.14 6.20 10.37
CA THR A 279 7.86 4.93 11.07
C THR A 279 8.25 5.06 12.54
N VAL A 280 7.32 4.73 13.43
CA VAL A 280 7.50 4.76 14.88
C VAL A 280 6.82 3.58 15.55
N ASN A 281 7.42 3.10 16.63
CA ASN A 281 6.77 2.21 17.57
C ASN A 281 6.13 3.03 18.69
N LEU A 282 4.93 2.63 19.09
CA LEU A 282 4.07 3.36 20.01
C LEU A 282 3.66 2.43 21.16
N ASP A 283 3.97 2.82 22.39
CA ASP A 283 3.44 2.21 23.61
C ASP A 283 2.26 3.06 24.10
N PHE A 284 1.04 2.59 23.88
CA PHE A 284 -0.17 3.29 24.31
C PHE A 284 -0.46 2.94 25.76
N GLN A 285 -0.22 3.89 26.67
CA GLN A 285 -0.36 3.68 28.10
C GLN A 285 -1.62 4.35 28.67
N ARG A 286 -2.21 3.74 29.70
CA ARG A 286 -3.30 4.28 30.50
C ARG A 286 -3.02 3.97 31.97
N ASN A 287 -3.05 4.97 32.84
CA ASN A 287 -2.55 4.92 34.22
C ASN A 287 -1.11 4.36 34.32
N ASN A 288 -0.20 4.84 33.45
CA ASN A 288 1.20 4.38 33.32
C ASN A 288 1.37 2.86 33.10
N LYS A 289 0.39 2.20 32.47
CA LYS A 289 0.46 0.79 32.07
C LYS A 289 0.16 0.67 30.57
N THR A 290 0.97 -0.09 29.85
CA THR A 290 0.71 -0.47 28.46
C THR A 290 -0.69 -1.07 28.32
N VAL A 291 -1.52 -0.45 27.48
CA VAL A 291 -2.79 -0.99 27.00
C VAL A 291 -2.52 -1.84 25.77
N PHE A 292 -1.76 -1.32 24.80
CA PHE A 292 -1.31 -2.03 23.61
C PHE A 292 -0.05 -1.36 23.04
N LYS A 293 0.72 -2.10 22.23
CA LYS A 293 1.88 -1.60 21.48
C LYS A 293 1.61 -1.68 19.98
N ALA A 294 2.15 -0.76 19.19
CA ALA A 294 1.90 -0.72 17.75
C ALA A 294 3.06 -0.13 16.94
N SER A 295 3.10 -0.46 15.64
CA SER A 295 3.91 0.24 14.64
C SER A 295 2.98 1.10 13.79
N SER A 296 3.28 2.38 13.70
CA SER A 296 2.49 3.34 12.91
C SER A 296 3.40 4.36 12.25
N PHE A 297 2.80 5.29 11.51
CA PHE A 297 3.47 6.46 10.97
C PHE A 297 3.07 7.70 11.78
N ALA A 298 4.05 8.54 12.10
CA ALA A 298 3.77 9.83 12.69
C ALA A 298 2.78 10.62 11.81
N GLY A 299 1.73 11.18 12.45
CA GLY A 299 0.59 11.82 11.79
C GLY A 299 -0.61 10.90 11.53
N TYR A 300 -0.47 9.56 11.66
CA TYR A 300 -1.54 8.59 11.46
C TYR A 300 -2.13 8.09 12.79
N VAL A 301 -3.42 8.35 13.02
CA VAL A 301 -4.09 8.05 14.31
C VAL A 301 -4.76 6.67 14.36
N GLY A 302 -4.98 6.06 13.19
CA GLY A 302 -5.36 4.65 13.06
C GLY A 302 -4.17 3.70 13.27
N MET A 303 -4.42 2.39 13.32
CA MET A 303 -3.37 1.38 13.56
C MET A 303 -3.36 0.30 12.49
N LEU A 304 -2.22 0.05 11.86
CA LEU A 304 -2.08 -0.97 10.81
C LEU A 304 -1.38 -2.25 11.30
N THR A 305 -0.67 -2.17 12.42
CA THR A 305 0.12 -3.25 13.01
C THR A 305 0.27 -3.01 14.50
N GLY A 306 -0.10 -3.97 15.33
CA GLY A 306 0.06 -3.87 16.78
C GLY A 306 -0.40 -5.11 17.53
N PHE A 307 -0.22 -5.09 18.84
CA PHE A 307 -0.66 -6.17 19.71
C PHE A 307 -0.98 -5.68 21.12
N LYS A 308 -1.80 -6.47 21.79
CA LYS A 308 -2.18 -6.32 23.18
C LYS A 308 -1.42 -7.39 23.99
N PRO A 309 -0.47 -7.00 24.85
CA PRO A 309 0.40 -7.94 25.57
C PRO A 309 -0.39 -9.04 26.28
N GLY A 310 0.02 -10.29 26.07
CA GLY A 310 -0.62 -11.47 26.65
C GLY A 310 -2.02 -11.79 26.13
N LEU A 311 -2.59 -11.06 25.16
CA LEU A 311 -3.96 -11.25 24.68
C LEU A 311 -4.07 -11.57 23.17
N PHE A 312 -3.67 -10.64 22.28
CA PHE A 312 -3.73 -10.86 20.83
C PHE A 312 -2.85 -9.89 20.04
N SER A 313 -2.57 -10.22 18.78
CA SER A 313 -1.83 -9.44 17.78
C SER A 313 -2.69 -9.24 16.53
N LEU A 314 -2.62 -8.06 15.92
CA LEU A 314 -3.46 -7.64 14.80
C LEU A 314 -2.64 -6.91 13.74
N THR A 315 -2.74 -7.36 12.49
CA THR A 315 -2.20 -6.66 11.33
C THR A 315 -3.27 -6.49 10.24
N LEU A 316 -3.15 -5.39 9.49
CA LEU A 316 -4.07 -5.01 8.43
C LEU A 316 -3.42 -5.15 7.06
N ASN A 317 -4.12 -5.81 6.13
CA ASN A 317 -3.78 -5.80 4.71
C ASN A 317 -4.95 -5.25 3.91
N GLU A 318 -4.68 -4.35 2.97
CA GLU A 318 -5.70 -3.86 2.04
C GLU A 318 -6.20 -4.95 1.08
N ARG A 319 -7.48 -4.84 0.73
CA ARG A 319 -8.18 -5.73 -0.18
C ARG A 319 -8.85 -4.97 -1.31
N PHE A 320 -8.42 -5.22 -2.53
CA PHE A 320 -9.00 -4.61 -3.72
C PHE A 320 -10.37 -5.24 -4.08
N SER A 321 -11.37 -4.39 -4.28
CA SER A 321 -12.72 -4.77 -4.72
C SER A 321 -13.32 -3.65 -5.57
N VAL A 322 -14.28 -4.01 -6.44
CA VAL A 322 -15.12 -3.02 -7.15
C VAL A 322 -16.01 -2.26 -6.15
N ASN A 323 -16.48 -2.93 -5.10
CA ASN A 323 -17.12 -2.32 -3.91
C ASN A 323 -16.06 -1.78 -2.93
N GLY A 324 -15.09 -0.99 -3.45
CA GLY A 324 -13.92 -0.51 -2.71
C GLY A 324 -14.17 0.73 -1.84
N GLY A 325 -13.10 1.22 -1.20
CA GLY A 325 -13.15 2.36 -0.28
C GLY A 325 -13.75 3.65 -0.87
N TYR A 326 -13.61 3.89 -2.17
CA TYR A 326 -14.20 5.05 -2.85
C TYR A 326 -15.72 5.11 -2.71
N LEU A 327 -16.41 3.97 -2.78
CA LEU A 327 -17.86 3.92 -2.57
C LEU A 327 -18.20 4.09 -1.08
N GLY A 328 -17.34 3.63 -0.17
CA GLY A 328 -17.47 3.87 1.27
C GLY A 328 -17.38 5.35 1.63
N ILE A 329 -16.39 6.07 1.09
CA ILE A 329 -16.25 7.52 1.28
C ILE A 329 -17.41 8.28 0.63
N LEU A 330 -17.88 7.86 -0.54
CA LEU A 330 -19.05 8.48 -1.17
C LEU A 330 -20.33 8.28 -0.33
N GLU A 331 -20.59 7.06 0.17
CA GLU A 331 -21.69 6.79 1.11
C GLU A 331 -21.58 7.66 2.38
N TRP A 332 -20.37 7.82 2.93
CA TRP A 332 -20.09 8.66 4.12
C TRP A 332 -20.38 10.15 3.88
N ILE A 333 -19.89 10.71 2.77
CA ILE A 333 -20.12 12.13 2.37
C ILE A 333 -21.61 12.38 2.12
N LEU A 334 -22.34 11.40 1.57
CA LEU A 334 -23.79 11.46 1.37
C LEU A 334 -24.60 11.22 2.68
N GLY A 335 -23.93 11.22 3.83
CA GLY A 335 -24.55 11.19 5.16
C GLY A 335 -24.72 9.80 5.78
N LYS A 336 -24.36 8.72 5.07
CA LYS A 336 -24.48 7.35 5.57
C LYS A 336 -23.21 6.94 6.33
N LYS A 337 -23.18 7.27 7.63
CA LYS A 337 -22.02 7.11 8.52
C LYS A 337 -22.13 5.88 9.46
N ASP A 338 -22.69 4.78 8.97
CA ASP A 338 -22.91 3.53 9.74
C ASP A 338 -21.76 2.51 9.65
N ALA A 339 -20.58 2.95 9.17
CA ALA A 339 -19.39 2.13 8.98
C ALA A 339 -18.15 2.81 9.56
N MET A 340 -17.14 2.03 9.95
CA MET A 340 -15.86 2.52 10.49
C MET A 340 -14.75 2.52 9.44
N TRP A 341 -13.83 3.48 9.54
CA TRP A 341 -12.57 3.48 8.80
C TRP A 341 -11.72 2.29 9.25
N ILE A 342 -11.02 1.58 8.36
CA ILE A 342 -10.41 0.30 8.72
C ILE A 342 -9.27 0.47 9.73
N GLY A 343 -8.47 1.54 9.61
CA GLY A 343 -7.45 1.89 10.60
C GLY A 343 -8.00 2.37 11.95
N PHE A 344 -9.23 2.90 12.00
CA PHE A 344 -9.86 3.33 13.25
C PHE A 344 -10.50 2.13 13.97
N LEU A 345 -11.07 1.18 13.23
CA LEU A 345 -11.56 -0.08 13.79
C LEU A 345 -10.45 -0.89 14.46
N THR A 346 -9.31 -1.09 13.80
CA THR A 346 -8.14 -1.80 14.35
C THR A 346 -7.58 -1.12 15.60
N ARG A 347 -7.45 0.22 15.60
CA ARG A 347 -7.09 1.01 16.80
C ARG A 347 -8.09 0.81 17.93
N THR A 348 -9.39 0.80 17.62
CA THR A 348 -10.46 0.61 18.62
C THR A 348 -10.40 -0.79 19.24
N VAL A 349 -10.16 -1.82 18.42
CA VAL A 349 -10.00 -3.22 18.87
C VAL A 349 -8.75 -3.37 19.75
N LEU A 350 -7.58 -2.88 19.31
CA LEU A 350 -6.35 -2.92 20.13
C LEU A 350 -6.52 -2.20 21.47
N GLU A 351 -7.11 -1.00 21.47
CA GLU A 351 -7.27 -0.20 22.69
C GLU A 351 -8.29 -0.82 23.66
N ASN A 352 -9.42 -1.33 23.16
CA ASN A 352 -10.57 -1.68 24.02
C ASN A 352 -10.86 -3.19 24.16
N SER A 353 -10.62 -4.02 23.15
CA SER A 353 -10.95 -5.45 23.23
C SER A 353 -10.04 -6.21 24.20
N THR A 354 -10.58 -7.26 24.79
CA THR A 354 -10.01 -7.96 25.95
C THR A 354 -9.62 -9.41 25.68
N SER A 355 -9.95 -9.96 24.50
CA SER A 355 -9.58 -11.32 24.10
C SER A 355 -9.50 -11.47 22.58
N TYR A 356 -8.85 -12.55 22.13
CA TYR A 356 -8.80 -12.95 20.72
C TYR A 356 -10.21 -13.12 20.11
N GLU A 357 -11.10 -13.87 20.76
CA GLU A 357 -12.46 -14.11 20.25
C GLU A 357 -13.34 -12.85 20.23
N GLU A 358 -13.19 -11.93 21.20
CA GLU A 358 -13.87 -10.63 21.15
C GLU A 358 -13.39 -9.79 19.95
N ALA A 359 -12.08 -9.69 19.77
CA ALA A 359 -11.46 -8.99 18.64
C ALA A 359 -11.90 -9.60 17.30
N LYS A 360 -11.83 -10.94 17.17
CA LYS A 360 -12.29 -11.71 15.99
C LYS A 360 -13.76 -11.44 15.67
N ASN A 361 -14.63 -11.47 16.67
CA ASN A 361 -16.07 -11.21 16.51
C ASN A 361 -16.34 -9.76 16.02
N ILE A 362 -15.66 -8.76 16.58
CA ILE A 362 -15.77 -7.35 16.16
C ILE A 362 -15.25 -7.17 14.72
N LEU A 363 -14.04 -7.66 14.44
CA LEU A 363 -13.40 -7.56 13.12
C LEU A 363 -14.17 -8.32 12.03
N THR A 364 -14.93 -9.36 12.38
CA THR A 364 -15.80 -10.10 11.46
C THR A 364 -17.10 -9.34 11.14
N LYS A 365 -17.70 -8.64 12.12
CA LYS A 365 -19.08 -8.12 12.02
C LYS A 365 -19.20 -6.62 11.77
N THR A 366 -18.23 -5.80 12.17
CA THR A 366 -18.33 -4.35 12.03
C THR A 366 -18.31 -3.93 10.56
N LYS A 367 -19.25 -3.05 10.16
CA LYS A 367 -19.27 -2.45 8.82
C LYS A 367 -18.06 -1.54 8.64
N ILE A 368 -17.41 -1.59 7.48
CA ILE A 368 -16.17 -0.87 7.18
C ILE A 368 -16.27 -0.08 5.87
N LEU A 369 -15.56 1.05 5.78
CA LEU A 369 -15.58 1.89 4.58
C LEU A 369 -14.91 1.22 3.38
N ALA A 370 -13.76 0.58 3.60
CA ALA A 370 -13.01 -0.16 2.59
C ALA A 370 -12.97 -1.67 2.92
N PRO A 371 -12.94 -2.57 1.91
CA PRO A 371 -12.64 -3.99 2.13
C PRO A 371 -11.22 -4.18 2.69
N ALA A 372 -11.01 -5.22 3.49
CA ALA A 372 -9.72 -5.51 4.10
C ALA A 372 -9.49 -7.02 4.31
N TYR A 373 -8.26 -7.38 4.66
CA TYR A 373 -7.98 -8.60 5.41
C TYR A 373 -7.48 -8.20 6.80
N PHE A 374 -8.14 -8.70 7.85
CA PHE A 374 -7.60 -8.64 9.20
C PHE A 374 -6.89 -9.95 9.50
N ILE A 375 -5.62 -9.88 9.87
CA ILE A 375 -4.84 -11.02 10.31
C ILE A 375 -4.70 -10.90 11.82
N LEU A 376 -5.20 -11.89 12.55
CA LEU A 376 -5.32 -11.86 14.00
C LEU A 376 -4.67 -13.13 14.58
N GLY A 377 -3.79 -12.98 15.56
CA GLY A 377 -3.25 -14.08 16.37
C GLY A 377 -3.55 -13.87 17.85
N GLY A 378 -3.90 -14.90 18.60
CA GLY A 378 -4.24 -14.83 20.02
C GLY A 378 -3.04 -15.09 20.92
N ASN A 379 -3.28 -15.78 22.03
CA ASN A 379 -2.28 -16.18 23.03
C ASN A 379 -2.17 -17.70 23.23
N GLN A 380 -3.01 -18.51 22.55
CA GLN A 380 -3.05 -19.97 22.67
C GLN A 380 -2.97 -20.70 21.31
N SER A 381 -2.62 -21.99 21.38
CA SER A 381 -2.61 -22.92 20.23
C SER A 381 -3.91 -22.84 19.41
N GLY A 382 -3.80 -22.77 18.08
CA GLY A 382 -4.92 -22.62 17.17
C GLY A 382 -5.53 -21.21 17.07
N GLU A 383 -5.22 -20.26 17.96
CA GLU A 383 -5.73 -18.89 17.87
C GLU A 383 -4.97 -18.08 16.81
N GLY A 384 -5.20 -18.36 15.53
CA GLY A 384 -4.69 -17.54 14.43
C GLY A 384 -5.63 -17.58 13.26
N CYS A 385 -5.99 -16.43 12.68
CA CYS A 385 -6.89 -16.39 11.54
C CYS A 385 -6.64 -15.23 10.56
N VAL A 386 -7.13 -15.42 9.33
CA VAL A 386 -7.29 -14.37 8.32
C VAL A 386 -8.78 -14.17 8.08
N ILE A 387 -9.29 -13.00 8.45
CA ILE A 387 -10.68 -12.57 8.23
C ILE A 387 -10.71 -11.78 6.92
N THR A 388 -11.28 -12.36 5.87
CA THR A 388 -11.44 -11.69 4.57
C THR A 388 -12.74 -10.91 4.54
N ARG A 389 -12.66 -9.57 4.48
CA ARG A 389 -13.83 -8.69 4.60
C ARG A 389 -14.24 -8.06 3.28
N ASP A 390 -15.55 -7.99 3.06
CA ASP A 390 -16.13 -6.89 2.28
C ASP A 390 -16.68 -5.81 3.24
N ARG A 391 -17.05 -4.66 2.68
CA ARG A 391 -17.55 -3.50 3.44
C ARG A 391 -18.66 -3.82 4.45
N LYS A 392 -19.51 -4.82 4.17
CA LYS A 392 -20.72 -5.13 4.94
C LYS A 392 -20.73 -6.50 5.61
N GLU A 393 -19.82 -7.40 5.23
CA GLU A 393 -19.82 -8.81 5.68
C GLU A 393 -18.41 -9.42 5.69
N SER A 394 -18.28 -10.59 6.30
CA SER A 394 -17.08 -11.43 6.19
C SER A 394 -17.31 -12.50 5.13
N LEU A 395 -16.36 -12.61 4.19
CA LEU A 395 -16.42 -13.54 3.06
C LEU A 395 -15.78 -14.90 3.39
N ASP A 396 -14.80 -14.92 4.28
CA ASP A 396 -14.03 -16.09 4.71
C ASP A 396 -13.36 -15.80 6.06
N VAL A 397 -13.30 -16.80 6.93
CA VAL A 397 -12.49 -16.75 8.16
C VAL A 397 -11.62 -18.00 8.14
N TYR A 398 -10.35 -17.81 7.78
CA TYR A 398 -9.41 -18.90 7.59
C TYR A 398 -8.50 -19.04 8.82
N GLU A 399 -8.85 -19.97 9.70
CA GLU A 399 -8.20 -20.18 10.99
C GLU A 399 -7.05 -21.21 10.89
N LEU A 400 -6.09 -21.17 11.81
CA LEU A 400 -5.11 -22.24 12.02
C LEU A 400 -5.81 -23.58 12.29
N ASP A 401 -5.14 -24.68 11.95
CA ASP A 401 -5.56 -26.02 12.32
C ASP A 401 -4.34 -26.93 12.34
N ALA A 402 -3.53 -26.77 13.40
CA ALA A 402 -2.32 -27.56 13.59
C ALA A 402 -2.58 -29.08 13.61
N LYS A 403 -3.79 -29.51 14.02
CA LYS A 403 -4.21 -30.92 14.02
C LYS A 403 -4.35 -31.48 12.60
N GLN A 404 -4.80 -30.66 11.65
CA GLN A 404 -4.82 -30.97 10.22
C GLN A 404 -3.55 -30.50 9.48
N GLY A 405 -2.46 -30.23 10.21
CA GLY A 405 -1.17 -29.81 9.64
C GLY A 405 -1.10 -28.36 9.17
N ARG A 406 -2.14 -27.54 9.39
CA ARG A 406 -2.17 -26.11 9.06
C ARG A 406 -1.62 -25.28 10.23
N TRP A 407 -0.31 -25.28 10.34
CA TRP A 407 0.46 -24.58 11.38
C TRP A 407 0.79 -23.11 11.04
N TYR A 408 0.40 -22.62 9.86
CA TYR A 408 0.49 -21.19 9.53
C TYR A 408 -0.70 -20.72 8.69
N VAL A 409 -0.95 -19.41 8.72
CA VAL A 409 -1.74 -18.67 7.74
C VAL A 409 -0.89 -17.55 7.13
N VAL A 410 -0.99 -17.36 5.81
CA VAL A 410 -0.29 -16.31 5.05
C VAL A 410 -1.31 -15.51 4.27
N GLN A 411 -1.30 -14.20 4.46
CA GLN A 411 -2.13 -13.26 3.71
C GLN A 411 -1.28 -12.16 3.07
N THR A 412 -1.63 -11.85 1.82
CA THR A 412 -1.08 -10.74 1.04
C THR A 412 -2.22 -9.76 0.73
N ASN A 413 -2.44 -9.37 -0.54
CA ASN A 413 -3.53 -8.45 -0.93
C ASN A 413 -4.62 -9.11 -1.81
N TYR A 414 -4.56 -10.43 -2.00
CA TYR A 414 -5.50 -11.21 -2.85
C TYR A 414 -6.39 -12.16 -2.04
N ASP A 415 -7.55 -12.55 -2.57
CA ASP A 415 -8.39 -13.54 -1.88
C ASP A 415 -7.66 -14.89 -1.85
N ARG A 416 -7.85 -15.67 -0.78
CA ARG A 416 -7.14 -16.96 -0.59
C ARG A 416 -7.52 -18.00 -1.65
N TRP A 417 -8.77 -17.96 -2.12
CA TRP A 417 -9.36 -18.87 -3.13
C TRP A 417 -9.22 -18.37 -4.57
N LYS A 418 -8.46 -17.28 -4.79
CA LYS A 418 -8.12 -16.77 -6.13
C LYS A 418 -6.63 -16.91 -6.37
N ASN A 419 -6.26 -16.97 -7.65
CA ASN A 419 -4.87 -16.85 -8.06
C ASN A 419 -4.35 -15.45 -7.68
N PRO A 420 -3.07 -15.32 -7.25
CA PRO A 420 -2.37 -14.05 -7.16
C PRO A 420 -2.39 -13.31 -8.50
N PHE A 421 -2.17 -11.98 -8.47
CA PHE A 421 -1.92 -11.26 -9.71
C PHE A 421 -0.57 -11.69 -10.29
N PHE A 422 -0.49 -11.97 -11.59
CA PHE A 422 0.66 -12.65 -12.19
C PHE A 422 2.00 -11.90 -12.11
N LEU A 423 2.00 -10.63 -11.71
CA LEU A 423 3.21 -9.83 -11.46
C LEU A 423 3.51 -9.62 -9.97
N ASP A 424 2.52 -9.77 -9.08
CA ASP A 424 2.66 -9.71 -7.62
C ASP A 424 2.15 -11.03 -7.02
N ASP A 425 3.04 -12.02 -6.97
CA ASP A 425 2.87 -13.20 -6.13
C ASP A 425 3.94 -13.25 -5.04
N ARG A 426 3.71 -12.46 -3.98
CA ARG A 426 4.43 -12.58 -2.70
C ARG A 426 3.95 -13.76 -1.85
N ARG A 427 2.80 -14.38 -2.17
CA ARG A 427 2.18 -15.43 -1.35
C ARG A 427 2.87 -16.79 -1.52
N THR A 428 3.10 -17.20 -2.76
CA THR A 428 3.77 -18.46 -3.08
C THR A 428 5.18 -18.54 -2.50
N PRO A 429 6.09 -17.56 -2.71
CA PRO A 429 7.42 -17.57 -2.10
C PRO A 429 7.38 -17.55 -0.57
N ALA A 430 6.51 -16.74 0.07
CA ALA A 430 6.34 -16.77 1.52
C ALA A 430 5.96 -18.18 2.03
N LYS A 431 5.00 -18.85 1.39
CA LYS A 431 4.62 -20.24 1.72
C LYS A 431 5.74 -21.25 1.46
N MET A 432 6.49 -21.10 0.36
CA MET A 432 7.63 -21.98 0.05
C MET A 432 8.70 -21.87 1.14
N CYS A 433 9.02 -20.67 1.59
CA CYS A 433 10.02 -20.46 2.62
C CYS A 433 9.55 -20.91 4.01
N LEU A 434 8.28 -20.70 4.38
CA LEU A 434 7.71 -21.31 5.60
C LEU A 434 7.76 -22.84 5.57
N ASN A 435 7.39 -23.47 4.44
CA ASN A 435 7.48 -24.92 4.27
C ASN A 435 8.92 -25.44 4.40
N ARG A 436 9.91 -24.68 3.91
CA ARG A 436 11.35 -25.01 4.03
C ARG A 436 11.90 -24.78 5.44
N THR A 437 11.37 -23.80 6.18
CA THR A 437 11.67 -23.56 7.60
C THR A 437 11.12 -24.68 8.48
N THR A 438 9.94 -25.21 8.13
CA THR A 438 9.15 -26.17 8.91
C THR A 438 8.60 -25.62 10.24
N GLN A 439 7.62 -26.34 10.81
CA GLN A 439 6.99 -25.99 12.09
C GLN A 439 7.96 -26.10 13.29
N GLU A 440 9.03 -26.88 13.16
CA GLU A 440 9.98 -27.15 14.26
C GLU A 440 10.94 -25.97 14.50
N ASN A 441 11.24 -25.19 13.46
CA ASN A 441 12.21 -24.10 13.52
C ASN A 441 11.57 -22.71 13.48
N ILE A 442 10.23 -22.58 13.52
CA ILE A 442 9.61 -21.26 13.41
C ILE A 442 9.94 -20.39 14.64
N SER A 443 10.51 -19.23 14.36
CA SER A 443 11.14 -18.31 15.32
C SER A 443 11.07 -16.88 14.79
N PHE A 444 11.45 -15.88 15.58
CA PHE A 444 11.65 -14.51 15.08
C PHE A 444 12.71 -14.47 13.96
N GLU A 445 13.81 -15.21 14.13
CA GLU A 445 14.89 -15.33 13.14
C GLU A 445 14.36 -15.81 11.79
N ASN A 446 13.68 -16.96 11.78
CA ASN A 446 13.25 -17.58 10.54
C ASN A 446 11.98 -16.92 9.96
N MET A 447 11.16 -16.26 10.78
CA MET A 447 10.11 -15.37 10.30
C MET A 447 10.71 -14.15 9.58
N TYR A 448 11.76 -13.55 10.14
CA TYR A 448 12.46 -12.42 9.51
C TYR A 448 13.22 -12.83 8.23
N ASP A 449 13.77 -14.05 8.18
CA ASP A 449 14.34 -14.63 6.96
C ASP A 449 13.30 -14.73 5.81
N VAL A 450 12.11 -15.28 6.10
CA VAL A 450 10.98 -15.35 5.14
C VAL A 450 10.58 -13.95 4.67
N LEU A 451 10.42 -13.01 5.60
CA LEU A 451 10.05 -11.61 5.33
C LEU A 451 11.20 -10.79 4.72
N SER A 452 12.41 -11.34 4.61
CA SER A 452 13.57 -10.72 3.96
C SER A 452 13.86 -11.26 2.56
N THR A 453 13.09 -12.26 2.10
CA THR A 453 13.28 -12.92 0.80
C THR A 453 12.48 -12.21 -0.29
N LYS A 454 13.13 -11.78 -1.38
CA LYS A 454 12.45 -11.17 -2.55
C LYS A 454 11.55 -12.19 -3.25
N PRO A 455 10.27 -11.87 -3.56
CA PRO A 455 9.65 -10.54 -3.57
C PRO A 455 8.88 -10.17 -2.28
N VAL A 456 8.88 -11.01 -1.25
CA VAL A 456 8.20 -10.72 0.04
C VAL A 456 8.80 -9.46 0.68
N LEU A 457 10.12 -9.30 0.57
CA LEU A 457 10.82 -8.02 0.62
C LEU A 457 10.86 -7.41 -0.79
N ASN A 458 10.42 -6.16 -0.94
CA ASN A 458 10.37 -5.46 -2.22
C ASN A 458 10.69 -3.96 -2.04
N LYS A 459 10.72 -3.18 -3.13
CA LYS A 459 11.00 -1.74 -3.09
C LYS A 459 9.93 -0.90 -2.38
N LEU A 460 8.72 -1.43 -2.17
CA LEU A 460 7.67 -0.76 -1.40
C LEU A 460 7.78 -1.04 0.11
N THR A 461 8.56 -2.04 0.55
CA THR A 461 8.67 -2.41 1.96
C THR A 461 9.29 -1.29 2.80
N VAL A 462 8.45 -0.64 3.60
CA VAL A 462 8.82 0.43 4.54
C VAL A 462 9.40 -0.17 5.82
N PHE A 463 8.70 -1.13 6.43
CA PHE A 463 9.13 -1.79 7.66
C PHE A 463 8.70 -3.25 7.75
N THR A 464 9.42 -4.02 8.57
CA THR A 464 9.06 -5.38 9.01
C THR A 464 8.80 -5.35 10.50
N THR A 465 7.72 -5.97 10.96
CA THR A 465 7.40 -6.14 12.39
C THR A 465 7.32 -7.62 12.76
N LEU A 466 7.87 -7.97 13.92
CA LEU A 466 7.79 -9.30 14.54
C LEU A 466 7.09 -9.15 15.89
N ILE A 467 6.16 -10.06 16.20
CA ILE A 467 5.31 -10.00 17.39
C ILE A 467 5.26 -11.38 18.06
N ASP A 468 5.49 -11.39 19.37
CA ASP A 468 5.30 -12.50 20.27
C ASP A 468 4.34 -12.06 21.39
N VAL A 469 3.10 -12.56 21.33
CA VAL A 469 2.02 -12.09 22.23
C VAL A 469 2.28 -12.52 23.67
N THR A 470 2.77 -13.73 23.90
CA THR A 470 2.90 -14.32 25.24
C THR A 470 4.22 -13.95 25.92
N LYS A 471 5.26 -13.57 25.16
CA LYS A 471 6.53 -13.05 25.70
C LYS A 471 6.63 -11.52 25.75
N ASP A 472 5.59 -10.79 25.33
CA ASP A 472 5.57 -9.32 25.23
C ASP A 472 6.69 -8.74 24.33
N GLN A 473 7.11 -9.50 23.31
CA GLN A 473 8.15 -9.04 22.37
C GLN A 473 7.51 -8.40 21.12
N PHE A 474 7.99 -7.21 20.77
CA PHE A 474 7.52 -6.44 19.64
C PHE A 474 8.69 -5.67 19.02
N GLU A 475 9.08 -6.06 17.83
CA GLU A 475 10.28 -5.57 17.17
C GLU A 475 9.93 -5.03 15.80
N THR A 476 10.49 -3.88 15.40
CA THR A 476 10.21 -3.27 14.10
C THR A 476 11.43 -2.62 13.52
N TYR A 477 11.66 -2.93 12.25
CA TYR A 477 12.87 -2.57 11.52
C TYR A 477 12.48 -1.94 10.20
N MET A 478 12.96 -0.72 9.96
CA MET A 478 12.84 -0.08 8.65
C MET A 478 13.65 -0.89 7.64
N ARG A 479 13.09 -1.08 6.45
CA ARG A 479 13.67 -1.96 5.41
C ARG A 479 14.22 -1.18 4.23
N ASP A 480 15.09 -1.87 3.51
CA ASP A 480 15.55 -1.50 2.18
C ASP A 480 15.56 -2.74 1.29
N CYS A 481 15.40 -2.52 -0.01
CA CYS A 481 15.58 -3.56 -1.02
C CYS A 481 16.58 -3.11 -2.08
N PRO A 482 17.88 -3.39 -1.90
CA PRO A 482 18.92 -3.04 -2.86
C PRO A 482 18.72 -3.72 -4.20
N ASP A 483 19.15 -3.03 -5.26
CA ASP A 483 19.03 -3.52 -6.62
C ASP A 483 19.93 -4.72 -6.92
N PRO A 484 19.47 -5.66 -7.77
CA PRO A 484 18.15 -5.68 -8.41
C PRO A 484 17.04 -6.09 -7.43
N CYS A 485 15.94 -5.33 -7.38
CA CYS A 485 14.77 -5.68 -6.58
C CYS A 485 13.46 -5.28 -7.28
N ILE A 486 12.39 -6.07 -7.07
CA ILE A 486 11.09 -5.81 -7.67
C ILE A 486 10.43 -4.55 -7.09
N GLY A 487 9.73 -3.81 -7.96
CA GLY A 487 9.09 -2.53 -7.64
C GLY A 487 7.79 -2.63 -6.84
N TRP A 488 7.28 -3.83 -6.56
CA TRP A 488 5.94 -4.10 -6.02
C TRP A 488 5.85 -5.45 -5.30
#